data_AF-A0A5B8LP57-F1
#
_entry.id   AF-A0A5B8LP57-F1
#
_cell.length_a   1.000
_cell.length_b   1.000
_cell.length_c   1.000
_cell.angle_alpha   90.00
_cell.angle_beta   90.00
_cell.angle_gamma   90.00
#
_symmetry.space_group_name_H-M   'P 1'
#
loop_
_entity.id
_entity.type
_entity.pdbx_description
1 polymer ?
#
loop_
_entity_poly.entity_id
_entity_poly.type
_entity_poly.pdbx_seq_one_letter_code
_entity_poly.pdbx_strand_id
1 'polypeptide(L)'
;MFSTKLLAGMAALAMAVPGVSSAQSTYNFSYTAQNGNVLGTGTFTTGAANPAGSFFTPSALITNLTGTYRGADITGLLTAGTYFANDNIFYTSPPAGSGNLDLRGVAFSTTAGMADFYFGLGGYGTIFTRTGGTATSNVGGTFAVTPAVAAVPEPATWAMMLIGFGVVGQSLRRRQTVSTRIRYV
;
A
#
# COMPACT_ATOMS: atom_id res chain seq x y z
N MET A 1 -9.31 28.50 62.02
CA MET A 1 -9.49 27.05 61.85
C MET A 1 -9.84 26.81 60.39
N PHE A 2 -8.89 26.32 59.61
CA PHE A 2 -9.06 26.00 58.18
C PHE A 2 -9.80 24.65 58.03
N SER A 3 -10.71 24.55 57.06
CA SER A 3 -11.19 23.26 56.56
C SER A 3 -11.20 23.28 55.04
N THR A 4 -10.90 22.12 54.48
CA THR A 4 -10.18 21.89 53.24
C THR A 4 -11.07 21.13 52.26
N LYS A 5 -10.80 21.34 50.96
CA LYS A 5 -11.06 20.43 49.81
C LYS A 5 -12.45 20.42 49.19
N LEU A 6 -12.54 21.00 47.99
CA LEU A 6 -13.20 20.33 46.87
C LEU A 6 -12.38 20.64 45.59
N LEU A 7 -11.55 19.70 45.18
CA LEU A 7 -10.83 19.74 43.91
C LEU A 7 -11.53 18.71 43.01
N ALA A 8 -12.42 19.18 42.12
CA ALA A 8 -13.08 18.33 41.14
C ALA A 8 -12.12 18.07 39.97
N GLY A 9 -11.82 16.79 39.75
CA GLY A 9 -10.89 16.34 38.73
C GLY A 9 -11.39 16.60 37.31
N MET A 10 -10.53 17.20 36.49
CA MET A 10 -10.67 17.18 35.04
C MET A 10 -9.89 15.98 34.51
N ALA A 11 -10.62 15.05 33.91
CA ALA A 11 -10.08 13.89 33.22
C ALA A 11 -9.20 14.36 32.04
N ALA A 12 -7.91 14.02 32.09
CA ALA A 12 -7.02 14.16 30.95
C ALA A 12 -7.44 13.11 29.91
N LEU A 13 -8.02 13.56 28.80
CA LEU A 13 -8.16 12.76 27.60
C LEU A 13 -6.75 12.57 27.03
N ALA A 14 -6.10 11.45 27.37
CA ALA A 14 -4.85 11.07 26.74
C ALA A 14 -5.16 10.80 25.26
N MET A 15 -4.86 11.77 24.40
CA MET A 15 -4.80 11.52 22.97
C MET A 15 -3.71 10.49 22.76
N ALA A 16 -4.11 9.25 22.44
CA ALA A 16 -3.19 8.27 21.91
C ALA A 16 -2.57 8.90 20.66
N VAL A 17 -1.30 9.30 20.75
CA VAL A 17 -0.49 9.59 19.58
C VAL A 17 -0.53 8.30 18.76
N PRO A 18 -1.10 8.29 17.55
CA PRO A 18 -0.99 7.11 16.70
C PRO A 18 0.50 6.84 16.55
N GLY A 19 0.97 5.68 17.04
CA GLY A 19 2.31 5.24 16.73
C GLY A 19 2.49 5.34 15.22
N VAL A 20 3.63 5.85 14.78
CA VAL A 20 4.00 5.89 13.36
C VAL A 20 4.14 4.43 12.93
N SER A 21 3.03 3.78 12.59
CA SER A 21 3.07 2.54 11.83
C SER A 21 3.75 2.89 10.51
N SER A 22 4.78 2.14 10.13
CA SER A 22 5.36 2.25 8.78
C SER A 22 4.24 1.87 7.81
N ALA A 23 3.53 2.87 7.30
CA ALA A 23 2.33 2.63 6.52
C ALA A 23 2.71 1.82 5.29
N GLN A 24 2.23 0.58 5.25
CA GLN A 24 2.35 -0.28 4.09
C GLN A 24 1.71 0.43 2.90
N SER A 25 2.48 0.59 1.83
CA SER A 25 2.01 1.25 0.62
C SER A 25 1.87 0.21 -0.48
N THR A 26 0.88 0.42 -1.34
CA THR A 26 0.65 -0.45 -2.49
C THR A 26 0.86 0.35 -3.76
N TYR A 27 1.49 -0.25 -4.76
CA TYR A 27 1.76 0.36 -6.05
C TYR A 27 1.34 -0.60 -7.16
N ASN A 28 0.62 -0.10 -8.15
CA ASN A 28 0.34 -0.86 -9.37
C ASN A 28 1.57 -0.80 -10.27
N PHE A 29 1.97 -1.93 -10.86
CA PHE A 29 3.01 -1.97 -11.87
C PHE A 29 2.50 -2.53 -13.19
N SER A 30 3.13 -2.10 -14.27
CA SER A 30 3.04 -2.75 -15.58
C SER A 30 4.41 -2.81 -16.24
N TYR A 31 4.79 -3.97 -16.75
CA TYR A 31 5.95 -4.16 -17.60
C TYR A 31 5.52 -4.43 -19.04
N THR A 32 5.98 -3.59 -19.94
CA THR A 32 5.73 -3.68 -21.37
C THR A 32 7.05 -3.89 -22.09
N ALA A 33 7.14 -4.95 -22.89
CA ALA A 33 8.32 -5.22 -23.71
C ALA A 33 8.53 -4.13 -24.77
N GLN A 34 9.72 -4.07 -25.34
CA GLN A 34 10.07 -3.10 -26.39
C GLN A 34 9.14 -3.16 -27.62
N ASN A 35 8.55 -4.32 -27.92
CA ASN A 35 7.57 -4.50 -29.01
C ASN A 35 6.14 -4.04 -28.65
N GLY A 36 5.94 -3.44 -27.47
CA GLY A 36 4.64 -2.96 -26.99
C GLY A 36 3.77 -4.01 -26.31
N ASN A 37 4.19 -5.28 -26.26
CA ASN A 37 3.40 -6.30 -25.58
C ASN A 37 3.49 -6.16 -24.06
N VAL A 38 2.36 -6.15 -23.37
CA VAL A 38 2.32 -6.13 -21.90
C VAL A 38 2.70 -7.53 -21.42
N LEU A 39 3.88 -7.62 -20.81
CA LEU A 39 4.39 -8.88 -20.29
C LEU A 39 4.00 -9.09 -18.85
N GLY A 40 3.78 -8.06 -18.04
CA GLY A 40 3.35 -8.27 -16.66
C GLY A 40 2.58 -7.10 -16.10
N THR A 41 1.63 -7.41 -15.22
CA THR A 41 0.82 -6.42 -14.52
C THR A 41 0.53 -6.93 -13.13
N GLY A 42 0.48 -6.03 -12.14
CA GLY A 42 0.16 -6.44 -10.79
C GLY A 42 0.36 -5.35 -9.77
N THR A 43 0.57 -5.75 -8.53
CA THR A 43 0.81 -4.83 -7.42
C THR A 43 2.05 -5.20 -6.62
N PHE A 44 2.83 -4.18 -6.26
CA PHE A 44 3.81 -4.24 -5.19
C PHE A 44 3.17 -3.78 -3.90
N THR A 45 3.46 -4.49 -2.83
CA THR A 45 3.26 -4.03 -1.47
C THR A 45 4.62 -3.72 -0.87
N THR A 46 4.78 -2.54 -0.27
CA THR A 46 6.03 -2.10 0.32
C THR A 46 5.94 -1.96 1.83
N GLY A 47 7.01 -2.31 2.52
CA GLY A 47 7.18 -2.14 3.95
C GLY A 47 8.00 -0.88 4.29
N ALA A 48 9.09 -1.08 5.02
CA ALA A 48 9.94 0.01 5.51
C ALA A 48 10.45 0.92 4.39
N ALA A 49 10.39 2.23 4.65
CA ALA A 49 11.03 3.24 3.81
C ALA A 49 12.54 3.23 4.01
N ASN A 50 13.27 3.52 2.93
CA ASN A 50 14.73 3.59 2.85
C ASN A 50 15.44 2.38 3.49
N PRO A 51 15.12 1.15 3.03
CA PRO A 51 15.77 -0.06 3.57
C PRO A 51 17.29 0.00 3.35
N ALA A 52 18.03 -0.66 4.24
CA ALA A 52 19.47 -0.77 4.10
C ALA A 52 19.84 -1.38 2.74
N GLY A 53 20.87 -0.81 2.10
CA GLY A 53 21.31 -1.22 0.76
C GLY A 53 20.69 -0.39 -0.39
N SER A 54 19.74 0.50 -0.11
CA SER A 54 19.20 1.42 -1.12
C SER A 54 20.22 2.45 -1.55
N PHE A 55 20.39 2.62 -2.86
CA PHE A 55 21.31 3.62 -3.43
C PHE A 55 20.65 5.00 -3.56
N PHE A 56 19.34 5.03 -3.77
CA PHE A 56 18.55 6.26 -3.86
C PHE A 56 17.47 6.29 -2.79
N THR A 57 17.07 7.51 -2.45
CA THR A 57 15.96 7.80 -1.54
C THR A 57 15.03 8.83 -2.20
N PRO A 58 13.71 8.76 -1.98
CA PRO A 58 13.02 7.77 -1.18
C PRO A 58 12.90 6.39 -1.87
N SER A 59 13.07 5.34 -1.07
CA SER A 59 12.94 3.93 -1.47
C SER A 59 12.12 3.15 -0.46
N ALA A 60 11.73 1.93 -0.81
CA ALA A 60 11.04 1.02 0.08
C ALA A 60 11.37 -0.44 -0.25
N LEU A 61 11.27 -1.32 0.76
CA LEU A 61 11.41 -2.76 0.53
C LEU A 61 10.07 -3.31 0.03
N ILE A 62 10.07 -4.00 -1.11
CA ILE A 62 8.90 -4.78 -1.55
C ILE A 62 8.79 -6.00 -0.62
N THR A 63 7.66 -6.13 0.06
CA THR A 63 7.35 -7.21 0.99
C THR A 63 6.36 -8.21 0.43
N ASN A 64 5.58 -7.82 -0.59
CA ASN A 64 4.72 -8.73 -1.33
C ASN A 64 4.53 -8.28 -2.78
N LEU A 65 4.25 -9.24 -3.64
CA LEU A 65 4.00 -9.07 -5.06
C LEU A 65 2.83 -9.94 -5.49
N THR A 66 1.89 -9.38 -6.24
CA THR A 66 0.81 -10.13 -6.89
C THR A 66 0.68 -9.68 -8.35
N GLY A 67 0.05 -10.50 -9.19
CA GLY A 67 -0.21 -10.17 -10.58
C GLY A 67 0.06 -11.32 -11.54
N THR A 68 0.36 -10.98 -12.78
CA THR A 68 0.72 -11.93 -13.83
C THR A 68 2.02 -11.52 -14.52
N TYR A 69 2.76 -12.50 -15.01
CA TYR A 69 3.91 -12.29 -15.89
C TYR A 69 3.96 -13.36 -16.99
N ARG A 70 3.99 -12.91 -18.25
CA ARG A 70 3.92 -13.68 -19.49
C ARG A 70 2.74 -14.67 -19.52
N GLY A 71 1.61 -14.24 -18.97
CA GLY A 71 0.38 -15.05 -18.85
C GLY A 71 0.38 -16.08 -17.71
N ALA A 72 1.44 -16.16 -16.91
CA ALA A 72 1.49 -16.99 -15.71
C ALA A 72 1.20 -16.15 -14.46
N ASP A 73 0.44 -16.72 -13.52
CA ASP A 73 0.14 -16.06 -12.24
C ASP A 73 1.41 -15.97 -11.38
N ILE A 74 1.63 -14.81 -10.76
CA ILE A 74 2.66 -14.63 -9.76
C ILE A 74 2.21 -15.30 -8.47
N THR A 75 3.00 -16.26 -7.99
CA THR A 75 2.69 -17.09 -6.83
C THR A 75 3.34 -16.60 -5.54
N GLY A 76 4.34 -15.72 -5.64
CA GLY A 76 4.94 -15.08 -4.48
C GLY A 76 6.26 -14.38 -4.76
N LEU A 77 6.59 -13.43 -3.90
CA LEU A 77 7.89 -12.74 -3.88
C LEU A 77 8.98 -13.69 -3.40
N LEU A 78 10.14 -13.71 -4.08
CA LEU A 78 11.30 -14.47 -3.64
C LEU A 78 12.08 -13.69 -2.58
N THR A 79 12.69 -14.41 -1.64
CA THR A 79 13.55 -13.82 -0.62
C THR A 79 14.71 -13.07 -1.27
N ALA A 80 15.09 -11.91 -0.72
CA ALA A 80 16.25 -11.16 -1.19
C ALA A 80 17.51 -12.04 -1.17
N GLY A 81 18.32 -11.95 -2.22
CA GLY A 81 19.57 -12.67 -2.41
C GLY A 81 19.42 -14.05 -3.03
N THR A 82 18.21 -14.52 -3.32
CA THR A 82 17.97 -15.91 -3.77
C THR A 82 17.90 -16.09 -5.28
N TYR A 83 17.69 -15.02 -6.04
CA TYR A 83 17.61 -15.07 -7.50
C TYR A 83 18.34 -13.86 -8.10
N PHE A 84 19.46 -14.11 -8.79
CA PHE A 84 20.34 -13.08 -9.37
C PHE A 84 20.70 -11.92 -8.41
N ALA A 85 20.92 -12.24 -7.13
CA ALA A 85 21.28 -11.29 -6.08
C ALA A 85 20.24 -10.17 -5.84
N ASN A 86 18.96 -10.42 -6.18
CA ASN A 86 17.85 -9.52 -5.94
C ASN A 86 17.84 -8.93 -4.53
N ASP A 87 17.47 -7.66 -4.39
CA ASP A 87 17.31 -7.01 -3.08
C ASP A 87 15.86 -6.58 -2.82
N ASN A 88 15.00 -6.67 -3.84
CA ASN A 88 13.60 -6.28 -3.81
C ASN A 88 13.40 -4.82 -3.38
N ILE A 89 14.39 -3.97 -3.65
CA ILE A 89 14.31 -2.53 -3.36
C ILE A 89 13.56 -1.83 -4.48
N PHE A 90 12.63 -0.96 -4.09
CA PHE A 90 11.81 -0.16 -4.98
C PHE A 90 12.02 1.33 -4.69
N TYR A 91 12.44 2.09 -5.69
CA TYR A 91 12.58 3.54 -5.62
C TYR A 91 11.22 4.19 -5.90
N THR A 92 10.61 4.76 -4.86
CA THR A 92 9.27 5.35 -4.94
C THR A 92 9.28 6.71 -5.65
N SER A 93 10.44 7.37 -5.65
CA SER A 93 10.72 8.57 -6.44
C SER A 93 12.15 8.49 -6.98
N PRO A 94 12.37 7.76 -8.09
CA PRO A 94 13.71 7.60 -8.65
C PRO A 94 14.22 8.94 -9.23
N PRO A 95 15.52 9.24 -9.12
CA PRO A 95 16.14 10.32 -9.88
C PRO A 95 15.79 10.29 -11.37
N ALA A 96 15.76 11.45 -12.02
CA ALA A 96 15.49 11.53 -13.45
C ALA A 96 16.46 10.64 -14.25
N GLY A 97 15.91 9.79 -15.12
CA GLY A 97 16.69 8.84 -15.92
C GLY A 97 17.09 7.55 -15.19
N SER A 98 16.77 7.42 -13.90
CA SER A 98 16.85 6.14 -13.18
C SER A 98 15.47 5.46 -13.11
N GLY A 99 15.47 4.14 -13.14
CA GLY A 99 14.25 3.36 -13.01
C GLY A 99 13.77 3.27 -11.56
N ASN A 100 12.53 2.82 -11.36
CA ASN A 100 11.97 2.50 -10.05
C ASN A 100 12.61 1.26 -9.40
N LEU A 101 13.44 0.54 -10.14
CA LEU A 101 14.21 -0.63 -9.70
C LEU A 101 15.69 -0.35 -10.00
N ASP A 102 16.60 -1.10 -9.40
CA ASP A 102 18.01 -1.12 -9.79
C ASP A 102 18.36 -2.42 -10.52
N LEU A 103 19.67 -2.65 -10.67
CA LEU A 103 20.24 -3.83 -11.32
C LEU A 103 19.98 -5.14 -10.56
N ARG A 104 19.65 -5.07 -9.27
CA ARG A 104 19.36 -6.24 -8.44
C ARG A 104 17.87 -6.53 -8.48
N GLY A 105 17.05 -5.48 -8.49
CA GLY A 105 15.65 -5.56 -8.87
C GLY A 105 14.80 -6.41 -7.91
N VAL A 106 13.68 -6.91 -8.44
CA VAL A 106 12.68 -7.66 -7.69
C VAL A 106 12.47 -9.04 -8.29
N ALA A 107 12.65 -10.09 -7.48
CA ALA A 107 12.51 -11.46 -7.94
C ALA A 107 11.27 -12.14 -7.35
N PHE A 108 10.65 -13.00 -8.15
CA PHE A 108 9.38 -13.63 -7.84
C PHE A 108 9.21 -14.99 -8.51
N SER A 109 8.29 -15.77 -7.95
CA SER A 109 7.82 -17.03 -8.52
C SER A 109 6.52 -16.82 -9.29
N THR A 110 6.34 -17.60 -10.34
CA THR A 110 5.09 -17.74 -11.09
C THR A 110 4.72 -19.21 -11.21
N THR A 111 3.50 -19.49 -11.66
CA THR A 111 3.07 -20.87 -11.98
C THR A 111 3.91 -21.54 -13.08
N ALA A 112 4.70 -20.79 -13.85
CA ALA A 112 5.53 -21.29 -14.95
C ALA A 112 7.04 -21.32 -14.64
N GLY A 113 7.49 -20.69 -13.55
CA GLY A 113 8.90 -20.58 -13.20
C GLY A 113 9.24 -19.37 -12.33
N MET A 114 10.53 -19.08 -12.18
CA MET A 114 10.99 -17.89 -11.45
C MET A 114 11.39 -16.77 -12.43
N ALA A 115 11.22 -15.52 -12.00
CA ALA A 115 11.54 -14.35 -12.78
C ALA A 115 12.08 -13.22 -11.92
N ASP A 116 12.66 -12.21 -12.56
CA ASP A 116 12.87 -10.89 -11.99
C ASP A 116 12.41 -9.75 -12.91
N PHE A 117 12.23 -8.58 -12.31
CA PHE A 117 12.24 -7.28 -13.00
C PHE A 117 13.44 -6.50 -12.47
N TYR A 118 14.23 -5.90 -13.36
CA TYR A 118 15.36 -5.05 -12.97
C TYR A 118 15.52 -3.87 -13.94
N PHE A 119 16.26 -2.85 -13.53
CA PHE A 119 16.67 -1.74 -14.38
C PHE A 119 18.17 -1.84 -14.65
N GLY A 120 18.55 -1.92 -15.93
CA GLY A 120 19.95 -2.03 -16.34
C GLY A 120 20.34 -1.05 -17.43
N LEU A 121 21.55 -1.25 -17.95
CA LEU A 121 22.05 -0.47 -19.09
C LEU A 121 21.16 -0.75 -20.31
N GLY A 122 20.43 0.26 -20.77
CA GLY A 122 19.46 0.14 -21.86
C GLY A 122 17.98 0.09 -21.44
N GLY A 123 17.69 0.25 -20.15
CA GLY A 123 16.32 0.37 -19.62
C GLY A 123 15.90 -0.82 -18.75
N TYR A 124 14.59 -1.02 -18.63
CA TYR A 124 14.05 -2.13 -17.84
C TYR A 124 14.20 -3.47 -18.55
N GLY A 125 14.56 -4.50 -17.79
CA GLY A 125 14.78 -5.84 -18.27
C GLY A 125 14.19 -6.90 -17.34
N THR A 126 14.23 -8.14 -17.83
CA THR A 126 13.78 -9.34 -17.11
C THR A 126 14.69 -10.51 -17.43
N ILE A 127 14.84 -11.40 -16.46
CA ILE A 127 15.32 -12.76 -16.62
C ILE A 127 14.20 -13.67 -16.15
N PHE A 128 13.87 -14.68 -16.96
CA PHE A 128 12.85 -15.67 -16.65
C PHE A 128 13.40 -17.07 -16.84
N THR A 129 13.33 -17.89 -15.79
CA THR A 129 13.73 -19.30 -15.81
C THR A 129 12.50 -20.18 -15.66
N ARG A 130 12.23 -21.00 -16.67
CA ARG A 130 11.20 -22.05 -16.57
C ARG A 130 11.68 -23.18 -15.65
N THR A 131 10.75 -23.80 -14.92
CA THR A 131 11.05 -24.97 -14.10
C THR A 131 11.77 -26.05 -14.93
N GLY A 132 13.01 -26.38 -14.56
CA GLY A 132 13.83 -27.38 -15.24
C GLY A 132 14.51 -26.95 -16.54
N GLY A 133 14.60 -25.64 -16.86
CA GLY A 133 15.08 -25.16 -18.17
C GLY A 133 16.03 -23.96 -18.17
N THR A 134 16.35 -23.49 -19.37
CA THR A 134 17.23 -22.34 -19.68
C THR A 134 16.59 -21.01 -19.30
N ALA A 135 17.39 -20.07 -18.78
CA ALA A 135 16.96 -18.70 -18.53
C ALA A 135 16.84 -17.91 -19.83
N THR A 136 15.70 -17.23 -20.03
CA THR A 136 15.49 -16.26 -21.11
C THR A 136 15.61 -14.85 -20.55
N SER A 137 16.47 -14.03 -21.14
CA SER A 137 16.58 -12.60 -20.80
C SER A 137 15.90 -11.74 -21.86
N ASN A 138 15.16 -10.72 -21.43
CA ASN A 138 14.66 -9.65 -22.28
C ASN A 138 15.19 -8.34 -21.74
N VAL A 139 15.88 -7.57 -22.58
CA VAL A 139 16.38 -6.24 -22.25
C VAL A 139 15.68 -5.25 -23.15
N GLY A 140 15.25 -4.13 -22.56
CA GLY A 140 14.48 -3.12 -23.27
C GLY A 140 12.99 -3.29 -23.04
N GLY A 141 12.36 -2.20 -22.64
CA GLY A 141 10.95 -2.16 -22.29
C GLY A 141 10.67 -0.97 -21.38
N THR A 142 9.40 -0.79 -21.06
CA THR A 142 8.93 0.24 -20.14
C THR A 142 8.36 -0.43 -18.92
N PHE A 143 8.77 0.05 -17.75
CA PHE A 143 8.21 -0.33 -16.48
C PHE A 143 7.55 0.90 -15.89
N ALA A 144 6.22 0.84 -15.76
CA ALA A 144 5.43 1.94 -15.23
C ALA A 144 4.88 1.56 -13.87
N VAL A 145 4.94 2.51 -12.93
CA VAL A 145 4.48 2.32 -11.56
C VAL A 145 3.63 3.50 -11.14
N THR A 146 2.52 3.22 -10.49
CA THR A 146 1.60 4.23 -9.95
C THR A 146 1.17 3.84 -8.54
N PRO A 147 0.96 4.80 -7.63
CA PRO A 147 0.36 4.49 -6.33
C PRO A 147 -0.98 3.79 -6.51
N ALA A 148 -1.19 2.66 -5.83
CA ALA A 148 -2.49 2.03 -5.78
C ALA A 148 -3.36 2.84 -4.81
N VAL A 149 -4.31 3.58 -5.35
CA VAL A 149 -5.25 4.34 -4.54
C VAL A 149 -6.15 3.36 -3.83
N ALA A 150 -6.06 3.30 -2.49
CA ALA A 150 -7.01 2.52 -1.70
C ALA A 150 -8.41 3.08 -1.95
N ALA A 151 -9.38 2.19 -2.23
CA ALA A 151 -10.77 2.60 -2.28
C ALA A 151 -11.15 3.20 -0.92
N VAL A 152 -11.38 4.52 -0.90
CA VAL A 152 -11.92 5.19 0.28
C VAL A 152 -13.30 4.59 0.50
N PRO A 153 -13.62 4.04 1.71
CA PRO A 153 -14.94 3.51 2.01
C PRO A 153 -15.97 4.53 1.59
N GLU A 154 -16.84 4.12 0.67
CA GLU A 154 -17.55 5.04 -0.22
C GLU A 154 -18.20 6.19 0.55
N PRO A 155 -18.22 7.42 -0.01
CA PRO A 155 -18.94 8.55 0.59
C PRO A 155 -20.39 8.22 0.98
N ALA A 156 -20.99 7.25 0.29
CA ALA A 156 -22.30 6.69 0.59
C ALA A 156 -22.38 6.09 2.01
N THR A 157 -21.33 5.45 2.51
CA THR A 157 -21.31 4.89 3.87
C THR A 157 -21.43 6.00 4.92
N TRP A 158 -20.66 7.08 4.74
CA TRP A 158 -20.72 8.25 5.61
C TRP A 158 -22.08 8.95 5.51
N ALA A 159 -22.60 9.09 4.30
CA ALA A 159 -23.93 9.65 4.07
C ALA A 159 -25.03 8.81 4.75
N MET A 160 -24.98 7.48 4.67
CA MET A 160 -25.95 6.59 5.31
C MET A 160 -25.87 6.65 6.84
N MET A 161 -24.67 6.77 7.42
CA MET A 161 -24.51 6.99 8.86
C MET A 161 -25.10 8.33 9.29
N LEU A 162 -24.81 9.41 8.57
CA LEU A 162 -25.34 10.74 8.85
C LEU A 162 -26.86 10.80 8.70
N ILE A 163 -27.42 10.15 7.68
CA ILE A 163 -28.86 10.00 7.51
C ILE A 163 -29.45 9.22 8.69
N GLY A 164 -28.85 8.09 9.08
CA GLY A 164 -29.28 7.30 10.24
C GLY A 164 -29.30 8.11 11.53
N PHE A 165 -28.22 8.83 11.84
CA PHE A 165 -28.16 9.71 13.00
C PHE A 165 -29.14 10.89 12.90
N GLY A 166 -29.32 11.44 11.70
CA GLY A 166 -30.29 12.50 11.42
C GLY A 166 -31.72 12.06 11.73
N VAL A 167 -32.11 10.86 11.29
CA VAL A 167 -33.44 10.27 11.56
C VAL A 167 -33.64 10.03 13.05
N VAL A 168 -32.66 9.43 13.74
CA VAL A 168 -32.73 9.19 15.19
C VAL A 168 -32.84 10.51 15.95
N GLY A 169 -32.00 11.51 15.63
CA GLY A 169 -32.04 12.83 16.25
C GLY A 169 -33.37 13.56 16.05
N GLN A 170 -33.94 13.48 14.84
CA GLN A 170 -35.27 14.03 14.54
C GLN A 170 -36.37 13.38 15.40
N SER A 171 -36.32 12.05 15.53
CA SER A 171 -37.30 11.30 16.31
C SER A 171 -37.31 11.68 17.81
N LEU A 172 -36.13 11.92 18.39
CA LEU A 172 -35.96 12.37 19.77
C LEU A 172 -36.47 13.80 19.97
N ARG A 173 -36.18 14.71 19.02
CA ARG A 173 -36.60 16.12 19.09
C ARG A 173 -38.13 16.27 19.04
N ARG A 174 -38.84 15.40 18.30
CA ARG A 174 -40.31 15.43 18.23
C ARG A 174 -41.01 15.05 19.55
N ARG A 175 -40.35 14.34 20.47
CA ARG A 175 -40.97 13.86 21.73
C ARG A 175 -41.00 14.87 22.88
N GLN A 176 -40.42 16.06 22.75
CA GLN A 176 -40.23 16.99 23.88
C GLN A 176 -41.43 17.89 24.26
N THR A 177 -42.66 17.65 23.77
CA THR A 177 -43.83 18.42 24.21
C THR A 177 -44.66 17.66 25.25
N VAL A 178 -44.11 17.52 26.47
CA VAL A 178 -44.93 17.14 27.64
C VAL A 178 -45.16 18.41 28.46
N SER A 179 -46.33 19.03 28.28
CA SER A 179 -46.77 20.16 29.09
C SER A 179 -47.22 19.63 30.45
N THR A 180 -46.35 19.74 31.45
CA THR A 180 -46.72 19.45 32.84
C THR A 180 -47.60 20.57 33.36
N ARG A 181 -48.93 20.38 33.35
CA ARG A 181 -49.86 21.29 34.03
C ARG A 181 -49.82 21.03 35.53
N ILE A 182 -49.31 21.99 36.30
CA ILE A 182 -49.36 21.97 37.76
C ILE A 182 -50.72 22.56 38.20
N ARG A 183 -51.51 21.79 38.95
CA ARG A 183 -52.77 22.23 39.57
C ARG A 183 -52.51 22.51 41.04
N TYR A 184 -52.68 23.76 41.45
CA TYR A 184 -52.67 24.12 42.87
C TYR A 184 -54.06 23.84 43.47
N VAL A 185 -54.06 23.24 44.66
CA VAL A 185 -55.23 23.03 45.52
C VAL A 185 -54.96 23.76 46.82
#